data_AF-A0A7S1IXX3-F1
#
_entry.id   AF-A0A7S1IXX3-F1
#
_cell.length_a   1.000
_cell.length_b   1.000
_cell.length_c   1.000
_cell.angle_alpha   90.00
_cell.angle_beta   90.00
_cell.angle_gamma   90.00
#
_symmetry.space_group_name_H-M   'P 1'
#
loop_
_entity.id
_entity.type
_entity.pdbx_description
1 polymer ?
#
loop_
_entity_poly.entity_id
_entity_poly.type
_entity_poly.pdbx_seq_one_letter_code
_entity_poly.pdbx_strand_id
1 'polypeptide(L)'
;RAKGKPADLTVGAVIVLPDGFTLAPEDRIPEKLKEEMAGLTFQQYSDEQPNIFVAGPIPGKQYEEMHLALLSPDPKTNKNVHYGTLPIYVGGNRGRGQVYPSGEKSNNNMYASTVAGTVSDIKEEKRVFTVTITGADGSKTEEVLPVGATLIVDKGDEVAVGQPLTTNPNVGGFGQTEDEIVLQDPSRVQALLLFFGAVLATQTLLVVKKKQYEQVQLSEMNF
;
A
#
# COMPACT_ATOMS: atom_id res chain seq x y z
N ARG A 1 -19.20 -16.22 -8.96
CA ARG A 1 -18.97 -15.40 -10.17
C ARG A 1 -19.78 -14.11 -10.06
N ALA A 2 -19.14 -12.94 -10.21
CA ALA A 2 -19.82 -11.64 -10.15
C ALA A 2 -20.85 -11.50 -11.29
N LYS A 3 -21.98 -10.84 -11.03
CA LYS A 3 -23.16 -10.83 -11.91
C LYS A 3 -23.19 -9.68 -12.95
N GLY A 4 -22.10 -8.94 -13.12
CA GLY A 4 -22.02 -7.80 -14.04
C GLY A 4 -22.78 -6.55 -13.61
N LYS A 5 -23.31 -6.50 -12.37
CA LYS A 5 -23.97 -5.32 -11.81
C LYS A 5 -22.98 -4.44 -11.03
N PRO A 6 -23.14 -3.11 -11.03
CA PRO A 6 -22.42 -2.23 -10.12
C PRO A 6 -22.61 -2.67 -8.67
N ALA A 7 -21.53 -2.67 -7.91
CA ALA A 7 -21.51 -3.06 -6.50
C ALA A 7 -20.48 -2.21 -5.75
N ASP A 8 -20.66 -2.10 -4.44
CA ASP A 8 -19.71 -1.41 -3.58
C ASP A 8 -18.34 -2.08 -3.59
N LEU A 9 -17.28 -1.27 -3.49
CA LEU A 9 -15.91 -1.75 -3.50
C LEU A 9 -15.51 -2.25 -2.11
N THR A 10 -14.76 -3.34 -2.10
CA THR A 10 -14.06 -3.83 -0.90
C THR A 10 -12.62 -3.33 -0.90
N VAL A 11 -12.04 -3.28 0.28
CA VAL A 11 -10.63 -2.94 0.49
C VAL A 11 -9.89 -4.11 1.13
N GLY A 12 -8.59 -4.15 0.93
CA GLY A 12 -7.67 -5.04 1.61
C GLY A 12 -6.29 -4.40 1.70
N ALA A 13 -5.50 -4.84 2.66
CA ALA A 13 -4.17 -4.30 2.90
C ALA A 13 -3.19 -5.42 3.25
N VAL A 14 -1.93 -5.17 2.94
CA VAL A 14 -0.78 -5.95 3.41
C VAL A 14 0.22 -4.97 4.01
N ILE A 15 0.76 -5.32 5.16
CA ILE A 15 1.84 -4.58 5.81
C ILE A 15 2.99 -5.54 6.09
N VAL A 16 4.19 -5.10 5.71
CA VAL A 16 5.45 -5.81 5.94
C VAL A 16 6.22 -4.99 6.95
N LEU A 17 6.43 -5.59 8.13
CA LEU A 17 7.14 -4.95 9.22
C LEU A 17 8.56 -5.50 9.35
N PRO A 18 9.47 -4.79 10.03
CA PRO A 18 10.75 -5.34 10.41
C PRO A 18 10.62 -6.56 11.32
N ASP A 19 11.67 -7.38 11.35
CA ASP A 19 11.70 -8.57 12.19
C ASP A 19 11.48 -8.25 13.67
N GLY A 20 10.70 -9.10 14.34
CA GLY A 20 10.39 -8.98 15.76
C GLY A 20 9.17 -8.12 16.08
N PHE A 21 8.64 -7.34 15.13
CA PHE A 21 7.35 -6.68 15.29
C PHE A 21 6.22 -7.71 15.23
N THR A 22 5.26 -7.59 16.16
CA THR A 22 4.09 -8.48 16.22
C THR A 22 2.81 -7.68 16.39
N LEU A 23 1.65 -8.32 16.24
CA LEU A 23 0.39 -7.74 16.71
C LEU A 23 0.45 -7.53 18.22
N ALA A 24 -0.14 -6.43 18.68
CA ALA A 24 -0.26 -6.18 20.11
C ALA A 24 -1.24 -7.19 20.74
N PRO A 25 -0.88 -7.82 21.87
CA PRO A 25 -1.82 -8.62 22.66
C PRO A 25 -3.04 -7.79 23.09
N GLU A 26 -4.24 -8.40 23.08
CA GLU A 26 -5.50 -7.69 23.35
C GLU A 26 -5.53 -6.97 24.70
N ASP A 27 -4.86 -7.50 25.71
CA ASP A 27 -4.76 -6.90 27.05
C ASP A 27 -3.96 -5.60 27.08
N ARG A 28 -3.12 -5.36 26.06
CA ARG A 28 -2.29 -4.14 25.96
C ARG A 28 -2.82 -3.10 24.99
N ILE A 29 -3.91 -3.38 24.28
CA ILE A 29 -4.52 -2.42 23.37
C ILE A 29 -5.42 -1.49 24.19
N PRO A 30 -5.21 -0.16 24.15
CA PRO A 30 -6.10 0.81 24.79
C PRO A 30 -7.54 0.71 24.26
N GLU A 31 -8.53 0.94 25.10
CA GLU A 31 -9.97 0.80 24.75
C GLU A 31 -10.35 1.62 23.51
N LYS A 32 -9.89 2.87 23.42
CA LYS A 32 -10.08 3.72 22.24
C LYS A 32 -9.60 3.06 20.95
N LEU A 33 -8.41 2.45 20.97
CA LEU A 33 -7.84 1.82 19.78
C LEU A 33 -8.57 0.51 19.44
N LYS A 34 -9.12 -0.20 20.44
CA LYS A 34 -9.98 -1.37 20.20
C LYS A 34 -11.27 -1.00 19.46
N GLU A 35 -11.87 0.15 19.79
CA GLU A 35 -13.05 0.65 19.09
C GLU A 35 -12.74 1.01 17.62
N GLU A 36 -11.62 1.70 17.38
CA GLU A 36 -11.16 2.05 16.02
C GLU A 36 -10.79 0.81 15.19
N MET A 37 -10.38 -0.28 15.83
CA MET A 37 -10.07 -1.56 15.19
C MET A 37 -11.27 -2.52 15.11
N ALA A 38 -12.43 -2.14 15.63
CA ALA A 38 -13.58 -3.03 15.72
C ALA A 38 -14.01 -3.51 14.32
N GLY A 39 -14.04 -4.83 14.11
CA GLY A 39 -14.38 -5.44 12.83
C GLY A 39 -13.22 -5.57 11.84
N LEU A 40 -12.02 -5.09 12.19
CA LEU A 40 -10.79 -5.40 11.48
C LEU A 40 -10.21 -6.72 12.00
N THR A 41 -9.81 -7.61 11.10
CA THR A 41 -9.09 -8.84 11.43
C THR A 41 -7.82 -8.88 10.61
N PHE A 42 -6.69 -8.87 11.30
CA PHE A 42 -5.36 -9.02 10.70
C PHE A 42 -4.92 -10.47 10.86
N GLN A 43 -4.46 -11.06 9.77
CA GLN A 43 -3.94 -12.41 9.73
C GLN A 43 -2.46 -12.36 9.38
N GLN A 44 -1.69 -13.27 9.97
CA GLN A 44 -0.31 -13.50 9.58
C GLN A 44 -0.26 -14.07 8.17
N TYR A 45 0.70 -13.61 7.36
CA TYR A 45 0.84 -14.05 5.97
C TYR A 45 1.18 -15.53 5.85
N SER A 46 2.16 -16.00 6.64
CA SER A 46 2.52 -17.41 6.78
C SER A 46 3.26 -17.65 8.10
N ASP A 47 3.31 -18.89 8.56
CA ASP A 47 4.02 -19.26 9.81
C ASP A 47 5.51 -18.88 9.79
N GLU A 48 6.13 -18.89 8.62
CA GLU A 48 7.53 -18.50 8.41
C GLU A 48 7.75 -16.98 8.38
N GLN A 49 6.70 -16.19 8.15
CA GLN A 49 6.76 -14.73 8.01
C GLN A 49 5.81 -14.04 9.02
N PRO A 50 6.11 -14.10 10.33
CA PRO A 50 5.24 -13.59 11.39
C PRO A 50 5.12 -12.07 11.45
N ASN A 51 6.02 -11.35 10.79
CA ASN A 51 6.06 -9.89 10.71
C ASN A 51 5.24 -9.33 9.53
N ILE A 52 4.63 -10.18 8.71
CA ILE A 52 3.79 -9.76 7.58
C ILE A 52 2.32 -10.00 7.94
N PHE A 53 1.52 -8.94 7.86
CA PHE A 53 0.09 -9.00 8.17
C PHE A 53 -0.76 -8.62 6.97
N VAL A 54 -1.85 -9.36 6.76
CA VAL A 54 -2.84 -9.12 5.72
C VAL A 54 -4.22 -8.88 6.34
N ALA A 55 -4.99 -8.00 5.72
CA ALA A 55 -6.36 -7.69 6.11
C ALA A 55 -7.28 -7.63 4.88
N GLY A 56 -8.53 -8.04 5.08
CA GLY A 56 -9.58 -7.99 4.07
C GLY A 56 -9.96 -9.36 3.48
N PRO A 57 -10.94 -9.39 2.57
CA PRO A 57 -11.67 -8.24 2.04
C PRO A 57 -12.71 -7.69 3.03
N ILE A 58 -12.76 -6.36 3.21
CA ILE A 58 -13.74 -5.67 4.06
C ILE A 58 -14.46 -4.53 3.30
N PRO A 59 -15.64 -4.06 3.76
CA PRO A 59 -16.39 -3.01 3.09
C PRO A 59 -15.62 -1.68 3.01
N GLY A 60 -15.29 -1.21 1.81
CA GLY A 60 -14.46 -0.02 1.62
C GLY A 60 -15.11 1.29 2.09
N LYS A 61 -16.45 1.37 2.12
CA LYS A 61 -17.17 2.54 2.66
C LYS A 61 -17.03 2.71 4.17
N GLN A 62 -16.79 1.63 4.90
CA GLN A 62 -16.64 1.65 6.35
C GLN A 62 -15.18 1.78 6.76
N TYR A 63 -14.27 1.25 5.95
CA TYR A 63 -12.84 1.18 6.23
C TYR A 63 -12.04 1.88 5.14
N GLU A 64 -12.18 3.20 5.06
CA GLU A 64 -11.26 4.04 4.27
C GLU A 64 -9.89 4.13 4.94
N GLU A 65 -9.88 4.08 6.27
CA GLU A 65 -8.69 4.02 7.12
C GLU A 65 -8.74 2.73 7.95
N MET A 66 -7.58 2.09 8.16
CA MET A 66 -7.44 0.89 8.98
C MET A 66 -6.39 1.15 10.05
N HIS A 67 -6.75 0.92 11.31
CA HIS A 67 -5.83 1.01 12.43
C HIS A 67 -5.26 -0.38 12.76
N LEU A 68 -3.98 -0.42 13.07
CA LEU A 68 -3.28 -1.65 13.45
C LEU A 68 -2.48 -1.42 14.72
N ALA A 69 -2.81 -2.17 15.77
CA ALA A 69 -2.04 -2.17 17.00
C ALA A 69 -0.83 -3.10 16.88
N LEU A 70 0.35 -2.49 16.89
CA LEU A 70 1.63 -3.20 16.81
C LEU A 70 2.36 -3.19 18.16
N LEU A 71 3.11 -4.25 18.40
CA LEU A 71 4.09 -4.33 19.45
C LEU A 71 5.50 -4.30 18.85
N SER A 72 6.28 -3.31 19.26
CA SER A 72 7.70 -3.25 18.96
C SER A 72 8.50 -4.33 19.71
N PRO A 73 9.53 -4.92 19.09
CA PRO A 73 10.45 -5.84 19.76
C PRO A 73 11.32 -5.12 20.80
N ASP A 74 11.93 -5.91 21.71
CA ASP A 74 12.91 -5.42 22.68
C ASP A 74 14.32 -5.97 22.37
N PRO A 75 15.28 -5.13 21.91
CA PRO A 75 16.68 -5.52 21.67
C PRO A 75 17.41 -6.07 22.90
N LYS A 76 16.92 -5.81 24.12
CA LYS A 76 17.53 -6.36 25.34
C LYS A 76 17.28 -7.85 25.47
N THR A 77 16.09 -8.31 25.07
CA THR A 77 15.65 -9.70 25.15
C THR A 77 15.91 -10.47 23.85
N ASN A 78 15.79 -9.81 22.69
CA ASN A 78 16.04 -10.41 21.38
C ASN A 78 17.31 -9.83 20.73
N LYS A 79 18.34 -10.67 20.58
CA LYS A 79 19.65 -10.25 20.01
C LYS A 79 19.65 -10.04 18.50
N ASN A 80 18.62 -10.51 17.79
CA ASN A 80 18.49 -10.35 16.34
C ASN A 80 17.89 -8.99 15.96
N VAL A 81 17.43 -8.21 16.96
CA VAL A 81 16.83 -6.89 16.76
C VAL A 81 17.77 -5.82 17.30
N HIS A 82 17.90 -4.71 16.57
CA HIS A 82 18.75 -3.59 16.93
C HIS A 82 17.99 -2.26 16.90
N TYR A 83 18.41 -1.33 17.75
CA TYR A 83 17.93 0.05 17.71
C TYR A 83 18.41 0.75 16.45
N GLY A 84 17.49 1.42 15.74
CA GLY A 84 17.78 2.09 14.48
C GLY A 84 16.51 2.49 13.74
N THR A 85 16.70 3.08 12.56
CA THR A 85 15.63 3.33 11.60
C THR A 85 15.36 2.03 10.83
N LEU A 86 14.10 1.63 10.77
CA LEU A 86 13.66 0.38 10.15
C LEU A 86 12.55 0.68 9.13
N PRO A 87 12.56 0.07 7.95
CA PRO A 87 11.55 0.31 6.93
C PRO A 87 10.25 -0.43 7.22
N ILE A 88 9.13 0.15 6.82
CA ILE A 88 7.79 -0.42 6.82
C ILE A 88 7.26 -0.32 5.39
N TYR A 89 6.77 -1.43 4.85
CA TYR A 89 6.13 -1.42 3.53
C TYR A 89 4.66 -1.71 3.65
N VAL A 90 3.83 -0.92 2.97
CA VAL A 90 2.38 -1.07 2.98
C VAL A 90 1.87 -1.16 1.56
N GLY A 91 1.04 -2.17 1.30
CA GLY A 91 0.27 -2.32 0.07
C GLY A 91 -1.21 -2.26 0.38
N GLY A 92 -1.97 -1.46 -0.37
CA GLY A 92 -3.42 -1.33 -0.23
C GLY A 92 -4.12 -1.54 -1.56
N ASN A 93 -5.16 -2.37 -1.58
CA ASN A 93 -6.02 -2.58 -2.73
C ASN A 93 -7.45 -2.13 -2.44
N ARG A 94 -8.06 -1.41 -3.39
CA ARG A 94 -9.49 -1.14 -3.43
C ARG A 94 -10.09 -1.70 -4.72
N GLY A 95 -11.16 -2.48 -4.59
CA GLY A 95 -11.87 -3.07 -5.71
C GLY A 95 -11.34 -4.44 -6.14
N ARG A 96 -11.84 -4.94 -7.28
CA ARG A 96 -11.57 -6.31 -7.76
C ARG A 96 -10.39 -6.33 -8.71
N GLY A 97 -9.60 -7.41 -8.64
CA GLY A 97 -8.49 -7.65 -9.55
C GLY A 97 -8.91 -8.03 -10.99
N GLN A 98 -7.95 -7.94 -11.90
CA GLN A 98 -8.11 -8.13 -13.34
C GLN A 98 -7.81 -9.56 -13.81
N VAL A 99 -7.17 -10.37 -12.97
CA VAL A 99 -6.66 -11.71 -13.29
C VAL A 99 -6.92 -12.64 -12.12
N TYR A 100 -7.34 -13.88 -12.41
CA TYR A 100 -7.48 -14.94 -11.42
C TYR A 100 -6.15 -15.70 -11.22
N PRO A 101 -5.96 -16.42 -10.11
CA PRO A 101 -4.77 -17.26 -9.91
C PRO A 101 -4.54 -18.31 -11.01
N SER A 102 -5.58 -18.69 -11.76
CA SER A 102 -5.49 -19.56 -12.94
C SER A 102 -4.88 -18.89 -14.18
N GLY A 103 -4.64 -17.57 -14.15
CA GLY A 103 -4.19 -16.76 -15.29
C GLY A 103 -5.33 -16.20 -16.15
N GLU A 104 -6.58 -16.61 -15.92
CA GLU A 104 -7.73 -16.12 -16.67
C GLU A 104 -8.03 -14.65 -16.34
N LYS A 105 -8.40 -13.86 -17.36
CA LYS A 105 -8.85 -12.47 -17.18
C LYS A 105 -10.23 -12.44 -16.50
N SER A 106 -10.38 -11.52 -15.54
CA SER A 106 -11.66 -11.26 -14.88
C SER A 106 -12.53 -10.31 -15.72
N ASN A 107 -13.82 -10.28 -15.42
CA ASN A 107 -14.76 -9.34 -16.04
C ASN A 107 -14.60 -7.88 -15.60
N ASN A 108 -13.56 -7.55 -14.82
CA ASN A 108 -13.16 -6.20 -14.45
C ASN A 108 -11.93 -5.74 -15.25
N ASN A 109 -11.89 -6.07 -16.53
CA ASN A 109 -10.75 -5.84 -17.41
C ASN A 109 -11.22 -5.35 -18.79
N MET A 110 -10.32 -4.70 -19.51
CA MET A 110 -10.49 -4.37 -20.92
C MET A 110 -10.17 -5.59 -21.77
N TYR A 111 -11.04 -5.88 -22.74
CA TYR A 111 -10.81 -6.92 -23.72
C TYR A 111 -10.47 -6.29 -25.07
N ALA A 112 -9.48 -6.86 -25.74
CA ALA A 112 -8.92 -6.35 -26.98
C ALA A 112 -8.84 -7.48 -28.00
N SER A 113 -8.92 -7.10 -29.27
CA SER A 113 -8.94 -8.08 -30.35
C SER A 113 -7.61 -8.81 -30.47
N THR A 114 -7.69 -10.11 -30.71
CA THR A 114 -6.57 -11.01 -30.97
C THR A 114 -6.14 -11.01 -32.43
N VAL A 115 -7.02 -10.58 -33.35
CA VAL A 115 -6.81 -10.63 -34.81
C VAL A 115 -7.18 -9.29 -35.44
N ALA A 116 -6.63 -9.02 -36.63
CA ALA A 116 -7.09 -7.88 -37.43
C ALA A 116 -8.19 -8.34 -38.39
N GLY A 117 -9.23 -7.54 -38.57
CA GLY A 117 -10.34 -7.86 -39.46
C GLY A 117 -11.57 -7.00 -39.24
N THR A 118 -12.68 -7.40 -39.85
CA THR A 118 -13.97 -6.70 -39.74
C THR A 118 -14.89 -7.44 -38.76
N VAL A 119 -15.56 -6.71 -37.86
CA VAL A 119 -16.54 -7.26 -36.93
C VAL A 119 -17.78 -7.72 -37.71
N SER A 120 -17.95 -9.04 -37.81
CA SER A 120 -18.98 -9.66 -38.65
C SER A 120 -20.27 -9.98 -37.90
N ASP A 121 -20.19 -10.28 -36.61
CA ASP A 121 -21.36 -10.54 -35.77
C ASP A 121 -21.06 -10.29 -34.30
N ILE A 122 -22.08 -9.85 -33.56
CA ILE A 122 -22.03 -9.65 -32.11
C ILE A 122 -23.26 -10.34 -31.53
N LYS A 123 -23.05 -11.39 -30.75
CA LYS A 123 -24.14 -12.12 -30.06
C LYS A 123 -24.04 -11.91 -28.56
N GLU A 124 -25.18 -11.64 -27.92
CA GLU A 124 -25.27 -11.61 -26.47
C GLU A 124 -26.06 -12.83 -25.99
N GLU A 125 -25.37 -13.80 -25.38
CA GLU A 125 -25.99 -15.01 -24.83
C GLU A 125 -25.58 -15.21 -23.38
N LYS A 126 -26.56 -15.49 -22.50
CA LYS A 126 -26.33 -15.88 -21.10
C LYS A 126 -25.31 -14.99 -20.35
N ARG A 127 -25.30 -13.68 -20.64
CA ARG A 127 -24.38 -12.69 -20.06
C ARG A 127 -22.92 -12.82 -20.52
N VAL A 128 -22.75 -13.19 -21.76
CA VAL A 128 -21.47 -13.22 -22.46
C VAL A 128 -21.71 -12.63 -23.85
N PHE A 129 -20.83 -11.74 -24.28
CA PHE A 129 -20.79 -11.27 -25.65
C PHE A 129 -19.82 -12.15 -26.44
N THR A 130 -20.27 -12.66 -27.57
CA THR A 130 -19.41 -13.34 -28.54
C THR A 130 -19.26 -12.42 -29.74
N VAL A 131 -18.06 -11.89 -29.95
CA VAL A 131 -17.72 -11.02 -31.08
C VAL A 131 -17.01 -11.87 -32.13
N THR A 132 -17.55 -11.94 -33.34
CA THR A 132 -16.97 -12.70 -34.44
C THR A 132 -16.26 -11.75 -35.40
N ILE A 133 -14.96 -11.91 -35.55
CA ILE A 133 -14.11 -11.07 -36.41
C ILE A 133 -13.71 -11.88 -37.63
N THR A 134 -13.90 -11.32 -38.82
CA THR A 134 -13.49 -11.94 -40.09
C THR A 134 -12.20 -11.29 -40.57
N GLY A 135 -11.12 -12.07 -40.63
CA GLY A 135 -9.81 -11.65 -41.12
C GLY A 135 -9.77 -11.47 -42.64
N ALA A 136 -8.73 -10.79 -43.14
CA ALA A 136 -8.53 -10.57 -44.57
C ALA A 136 -8.35 -11.87 -45.38
N ASP A 137 -7.95 -12.96 -44.72
CA ASP A 137 -7.82 -14.31 -45.27
C ASP A 137 -9.16 -15.08 -45.29
N GLY A 138 -10.25 -14.46 -44.81
CA GLY A 138 -11.57 -15.07 -44.68
C GLY A 138 -11.72 -15.96 -43.44
N SER A 139 -10.70 -16.06 -42.58
CA SER A 139 -10.80 -16.76 -41.31
C SER A 139 -11.76 -16.04 -40.36
N LYS A 140 -12.49 -16.80 -39.53
CA LYS A 140 -13.39 -16.25 -38.50
C LYS A 140 -12.88 -16.62 -37.13
N THR A 141 -12.67 -15.61 -36.29
CA THR A 141 -12.26 -15.78 -34.90
C THR A 141 -13.38 -15.31 -33.99
N GLU A 142 -13.77 -16.15 -33.04
CA GLU A 142 -14.75 -15.81 -32.01
C GLU A 142 -14.04 -15.38 -30.74
N GLU A 143 -14.36 -14.17 -30.27
CA GLU A 143 -13.87 -13.63 -29.03
C GLU A 143 -15.00 -13.59 -27.99
N VAL A 144 -14.77 -14.28 -26.87
CA VAL A 144 -15.75 -14.46 -25.81
C VAL A 144 -15.47 -13.47 -24.69
N LEU A 145 -16.41 -12.55 -24.47
CA LEU A 145 -16.28 -11.41 -23.57
C LEU A 145 -17.33 -11.52 -22.45
N PRO A 146 -16.95 -11.62 -21.17
CA PRO A 146 -17.92 -11.68 -20.08
C PRO A 146 -18.59 -10.32 -19.83
N VAL A 147 -19.83 -10.31 -19.34
CA VAL A 147 -20.49 -9.06 -18.94
C VAL A 147 -19.75 -8.31 -17.83
N GLY A 148 -19.66 -7.00 -18.00
CA GLY A 148 -19.08 -6.07 -17.03
C GLY A 148 -18.54 -4.82 -17.73
N ALA A 149 -17.77 -5.02 -18.80
CA ALA A 149 -17.32 -3.96 -19.68
C ALA A 149 -18.36 -3.69 -20.79
N THR A 150 -18.45 -2.44 -21.22
CA THR A 150 -19.35 -2.03 -22.32
C THR A 150 -18.63 -2.21 -23.65
N LEU A 151 -19.28 -2.80 -24.64
CA LEU A 151 -18.73 -2.88 -26.01
C LEU A 151 -18.61 -1.48 -26.61
N ILE A 152 -17.50 -1.23 -27.33
CA ILE A 152 -17.23 0.04 -28.02
C ILE A 152 -17.11 -0.11 -29.54
N VAL A 153 -17.31 -1.33 -30.04
CA VAL A 153 -17.28 -1.67 -31.47
C VAL A 153 -18.66 -2.12 -31.92
N ASP A 154 -19.01 -1.75 -33.13
CA ASP A 154 -20.25 -2.11 -33.80
C ASP A 154 -19.99 -3.11 -34.94
N LYS A 155 -21.07 -3.72 -35.44
CA LYS A 155 -21.00 -4.61 -36.58
C LYS A 155 -20.59 -3.83 -37.83
N GLY A 156 -19.54 -4.27 -38.51
CA GLY A 156 -18.97 -3.62 -39.68
C GLY A 156 -17.70 -2.83 -39.40
N ASP A 157 -17.31 -2.66 -38.13
CA ASP A 157 -16.08 -1.95 -37.79
C ASP A 157 -14.83 -2.77 -38.16
N GLU A 158 -13.82 -2.09 -38.67
CA GLU A 158 -12.47 -2.65 -38.81
C GLU A 158 -11.70 -2.51 -37.50
N VAL A 159 -11.12 -3.61 -37.04
CA VAL A 159 -10.33 -3.67 -35.83
C VAL A 159 -8.93 -4.19 -36.14
N ALA A 160 -7.92 -3.60 -35.51
CA ALA A 160 -6.54 -4.07 -35.55
C ALA A 160 -6.24 -5.05 -34.41
N VAL A 161 -5.18 -5.84 -34.55
CA VAL A 161 -4.65 -6.66 -33.45
C VAL A 161 -4.34 -5.77 -32.25
N GLY A 162 -4.88 -6.13 -31.08
CA GLY A 162 -4.71 -5.38 -29.83
C GLY A 162 -5.66 -4.19 -29.67
N GLN A 163 -6.54 -3.91 -30.65
CA GLN A 163 -7.53 -2.84 -30.52
C GLN A 163 -8.58 -3.20 -29.46
N PRO A 164 -8.88 -2.30 -28.50
CA PRO A 164 -9.91 -2.56 -27.49
C PRO A 164 -11.29 -2.78 -28.12
N LEU A 165 -11.95 -3.87 -27.72
CA LEU A 165 -13.34 -4.17 -28.09
C LEU A 165 -14.33 -3.66 -27.03
N THR A 166 -13.85 -3.47 -25.80
CA THR A 166 -14.65 -2.99 -24.67
C THR A 166 -14.02 -1.80 -23.96
N THR A 167 -14.82 -1.06 -23.19
CA THR A 167 -14.33 -0.11 -22.20
C THR A 167 -13.51 -0.81 -21.10
N ASN A 168 -12.79 -0.04 -20.29
CA ASN A 168 -12.19 -0.53 -19.05
C ASN A 168 -13.15 -0.24 -17.88
N PRO A 169 -13.83 -1.26 -17.30
CA PRO A 169 -14.77 -1.05 -16.20
C PRO A 169 -14.09 -0.84 -14.84
N ASN A 170 -12.76 -0.95 -14.76
CA ASN A 170 -12.04 -0.89 -13.49
C ASN A 170 -12.00 0.53 -12.92
N VAL A 171 -12.58 0.71 -11.74
CA VAL A 171 -12.51 1.93 -10.91
C VAL A 171 -11.77 1.70 -9.58
N GLY A 172 -11.15 0.54 -9.44
CA GLY A 172 -10.28 0.17 -8.33
C GLY A 172 -8.81 0.47 -8.60
N GLY A 173 -7.96 0.01 -7.71
CA GLY A 173 -6.51 0.17 -7.84
C GLY A 173 -5.75 -0.42 -6.66
N PHE A 174 -4.47 -0.67 -6.91
CA PHE A 174 -3.51 -1.07 -5.90
C PHE A 174 -2.46 0.03 -5.76
N GLY A 175 -2.20 0.44 -4.52
CA GLY A 175 -1.18 1.42 -4.17
C GLY A 175 -0.16 0.81 -3.22
N GLN A 176 1.08 1.30 -3.31
CA GLN A 176 2.16 0.92 -2.41
C GLN A 176 2.76 2.19 -1.81
N THR A 177 3.18 2.10 -0.56
CA THR A 177 3.98 3.13 0.10
C THR A 177 5.01 2.48 1.00
N GLU A 178 6.07 3.23 1.24
CA GLU A 178 7.12 2.91 2.19
C GLU A 178 7.16 4.01 3.24
N ASP A 179 7.45 3.64 4.48
CA ASP A 179 7.67 4.56 5.57
C ASP A 179 8.77 3.99 6.49
N GLU A 180 9.22 4.76 7.47
CA GLU A 180 10.26 4.37 8.41
C GLU A 180 9.80 4.51 9.86
N ILE A 181 10.21 3.57 10.70
CA ILE A 181 10.04 3.63 12.15
C ILE A 181 11.38 3.60 12.86
N VAL A 182 11.56 4.50 13.83
CA VAL A 182 12.79 4.52 14.64
C VAL A 182 12.56 3.74 15.93
N LEU A 183 13.20 2.57 16.04
CA LEU A 183 13.28 1.83 17.30
C LEU A 183 14.34 2.49 18.19
N GLN A 184 13.90 3.27 19.18
CA GLN A 184 14.78 4.10 20.01
C GLN A 184 15.06 3.51 21.39
N ASP A 185 16.28 3.72 21.89
CA ASP A 185 16.65 3.49 23.29
C ASP A 185 16.50 4.79 24.09
N PRO A 186 15.63 4.85 25.12
CA PRO A 186 15.49 6.04 25.97
C PRO A 186 16.83 6.54 26.54
N SER A 187 17.79 5.64 26.79
CA SER A 187 19.11 5.98 27.33
C SER A 187 19.91 6.85 26.37
N ARG A 188 19.78 6.63 25.04
CA ARG A 188 20.43 7.46 24.02
C ARG A 188 19.90 8.89 24.05
N VAL A 189 18.60 9.05 24.22
CA VAL A 189 17.94 10.36 24.31
C VAL A 189 18.35 11.08 25.59
N GLN A 190 18.39 10.38 26.72
CA GLN A 190 18.83 10.96 27.99
C GLN A 190 20.29 11.45 27.94
N ALA A 191 21.19 10.64 27.38
CA ALA A 191 22.59 11.03 27.21
C ALA A 191 22.73 12.23 26.25
N LEU A 192 21.94 12.27 25.17
CA LEU A 192 21.90 13.39 24.24
C LEU A 192 21.47 14.69 24.92
N LEU A 193 20.42 14.64 25.75
CA LEU A 193 19.95 15.82 26.49
C LEU A 193 21.00 16.33 27.50
N LEU A 194 21.69 15.41 28.19
CA LEU A 194 22.79 15.79 29.09
C LEU A 194 23.96 16.43 28.31
N PHE A 195 24.28 15.88 27.13
CA PHE A 195 25.29 16.46 26.25
C PHE A 195 24.89 17.88 25.79
N PHE A 196 23.64 18.11 25.39
CA PHE A 196 23.15 19.44 25.06
C PHE A 196 23.27 20.42 26.23
N GLY A 197 22.94 19.98 27.45
CA GLY A 197 23.13 20.79 28.66
C GLY A 197 24.60 21.17 28.87
N ALA A 198 25.52 20.22 28.72
CA ALA A 198 26.96 20.46 28.85
C ALA A 198 27.49 21.43 27.77
N VAL A 199 27.04 21.29 26.52
CA VAL A 199 27.39 22.19 25.42
C VAL A 199 26.90 23.61 25.71
N LEU A 200 25.63 23.76 26.13
CA LEU A 200 25.06 25.07 26.47
C LEU A 200 25.80 25.75 27.63
N ALA A 201 26.13 24.99 28.67
CA ALA A 201 26.91 25.48 29.80
C ALA A 201 28.31 25.92 29.35
N THR A 202 28.98 25.11 28.52
CA THR A 202 30.31 25.43 27.98
C THR A 202 30.29 26.70 27.12
N GLN A 203 29.32 26.81 26.20
CA GLN A 203 29.14 28.00 25.37
C GLN A 203 28.92 29.26 26.22
N THR A 204 28.08 29.16 27.25
CA THR A 204 27.82 30.27 28.18
C THR A 204 29.08 30.68 28.94
N LEU A 205 29.83 29.71 29.48
CA LEU A 205 31.06 29.98 30.22
C LEU A 205 32.16 30.59 29.32
N LEU A 206 32.27 30.16 28.06
CA LEU A 206 33.20 30.77 27.11
C LEU A 206 32.87 32.24 26.84
N VAL A 207 31.59 32.58 26.67
CA VAL A 207 31.15 33.97 26.48
C VAL A 207 31.41 34.81 27.73
N VAL A 208 31.06 34.29 28.92
CA VAL A 208 31.33 34.95 30.20
C VAL A 208 32.83 35.17 30.39
N LYS A 209 33.66 34.17 30.07
CA LYS A 209 35.12 34.28 30.18
C LYS A 209 35.69 35.30 29.21
N LYS A 210 35.18 35.34 27.97
CA LYS A 210 35.55 36.37 26.99
C LYS A 210 35.22 37.76 27.52
N LYS A 211 34.01 37.97 28.02
CA LYS A 211 33.56 39.25 28.60
C LYS A 211 34.40 39.67 29.81
N GLN A 212 34.78 38.72 30.65
CA GLN A 212 35.70 38.98 31.76
C GLN A 212 37.07 39.48 31.26
N TYR A 213 37.62 38.85 30.22
CA TYR A 213 38.93 39.23 29.67
C TYR A 213 38.89 40.59 28.96
N GLU A 214 37.82 40.89 28.22
CA GLU A 214 37.61 42.21 27.60
C GLU A 214 37.67 43.34 28.64
N GLN A 215 37.17 43.13 29.86
CA GLN A 215 37.27 44.13 30.95
C GLN A 215 38.72 44.36 31.41
N VAL A 216 39.54 43.31 31.47
CA VAL A 216 40.96 43.43 31.84
C VAL A 216 41.73 44.18 30.76
N GLN A 217 41.53 43.83 29.48
CA GLN A 217 42.17 44.53 28.36
C GLN A 217 41.82 46.01 28.34
N LEU A 218 40.55 46.36 28.63
CA LEU A 218 40.14 47.76 28.75
C LEU A 218 40.86 48.51 29.89
N SER A 219 41.12 47.84 31.01
CA SER A 219 41.82 48.45 32.15
C SER A 219 43.32 48.62 31.92
N GLU A 220 43.96 47.69 31.21
CA GLU A 220 45.40 47.70 30.97
C GLU A 220 45.80 48.49 29.70
N MET A 221 44.82 48.89 28.86
CA MET A 221 45.00 49.57 27.56
C MET A 221 46.04 48.92 26.63
N ASN A 222 46.37 47.65 26.87
CA ASN A 222 47.24 46.81 26.06
C ASN A 222 46.43 45.60 25.59
N PHE A 223 46.47 45.35 24.29
CA PHE A 223 45.62 44.37 23.60
C PHE A 223 46.35 43.06 23.33
#